data_AF-E7GJL6-F1
#
_entry.id   AF-E7GJL6-F1
#
_cell.length_a   1.000
_cell.length_b   1.000
_cell.length_c   1.000
_cell.angle_alpha   90.00
_cell.angle_beta   90.00
_cell.angle_gamma   90.00
#
_symmetry.space_group_name_H-M   'P 1'
#
loop_
_entity.id
_entity.type
_entity.pdbx_description
1 polymer ?
#
loop_
_entity_poly.entity_id
_entity_poly.type
_entity_poly.pdbx_seq_one_letter_code
_entity_poly.pdbx_strand_id
1 'polypeptide(L)'
;MIFMSKFIPGNQKHLTLEDRVFIENSLNQRRSFKDIAKYLCKDPTTISKEVKLRRASDWYHKGSFYNAKNFCVRRYNCRKVNVCNKILVCGIKCTS
;
A
#
# COMPACT_ATOMS: atom_id res chain seq x y z
N MET A 1 -4.87 14.04 -18.77
CA MET A 1 -4.88 14.66 -17.42
C MET A 1 -6.31 15.09 -17.11
N ILE A 2 -7.01 14.41 -16.20
CA ILE A 2 -8.40 14.75 -15.87
C ILE A 2 -8.38 15.76 -14.71
N PHE A 3 -8.87 16.97 -14.97
CA PHE A 3 -9.10 18.04 -14.00
C PHE A 3 -10.20 17.62 -13.03
N MET A 4 -9.83 17.07 -11.87
CA MET A 4 -10.78 16.72 -10.79
C MET A 4 -10.98 17.85 -9.76
N SER A 5 -10.35 19.02 -9.95
CA SER A 5 -10.10 19.98 -8.87
C SER A 5 -11.14 21.10 -8.70
N LYS A 6 -12.20 21.19 -9.50
CA LYS A 6 -13.14 22.33 -9.42
C LYS A 6 -14.22 22.25 -8.33
N PHE A 7 -14.41 21.11 -7.66
CA PHE A 7 -15.56 20.91 -6.75
C PHE A 7 -15.21 20.78 -5.25
N ILE A 8 -13.93 20.73 -4.88
CA ILE A 8 -13.54 20.64 -3.47
C ILE A 8 -12.66 21.86 -3.17
N PRO A 9 -13.11 22.82 -2.33
CA PRO A 9 -12.24 23.90 -1.88
C PRO A 9 -11.06 23.27 -1.14
N GLY A 10 -9.88 23.30 -1.77
CA GLY A 10 -8.71 22.61 -1.25
C GLY A 10 -8.25 23.24 0.06
N ASN A 11 -8.25 22.46 1.14
CA ASN A 11 -7.64 22.88 2.40
C ASN A 11 -6.12 22.71 2.29
N GLN A 12 -5.36 23.81 2.21
CA GLN A 12 -3.89 23.78 2.06
C GLN A 12 -3.12 23.35 3.32
N LYS A 13 -3.81 23.05 4.43
CA LYS A 13 -3.16 22.56 5.66
C LYS A 13 -2.56 21.17 5.47
N HIS A 14 -1.55 20.82 6.26
CA HIS A 14 -1.05 19.45 6.33
C HIS A 14 -2.09 18.49 6.93
N LEU A 15 -1.99 17.19 6.60
CA LEU A 15 -2.79 16.15 7.25
C LEU A 15 -2.38 16.02 8.71
N THR A 16 -3.36 16.07 9.60
CA THR A 16 -3.18 15.83 11.03
C THR A 16 -2.96 14.33 11.31
N LEU A 17 -2.73 13.96 12.56
CA LEU A 17 -2.70 12.54 12.94
C LEU A 17 -4.09 11.91 12.81
N GLU A 18 -5.13 12.62 13.22
CA GLU A 18 -6.53 12.18 13.11
C GLU A 18 -6.94 11.95 11.66
N ASP A 19 -6.52 12.83 10.74
CA ASP A 19 -6.78 12.66 9.31
C ASP A 19 -6.16 11.35 8.79
N ARG A 20 -4.96 10.99 9.27
CA ARG A 20 -4.29 9.74 8.87
C ARG A 20 -5.00 8.51 9.40
N VAL A 21 -5.44 8.54 10.67
CA VAL A 21 -6.27 7.48 11.26
C VAL A 21 -7.58 7.32 10.49
N PHE A 22 -8.19 8.43 10.07
CA PHE A 22 -9.38 8.40 9.23
C PHE A 22 -9.12 7.78 7.85
N ILE A 23 -8.01 8.14 7.20
CA ILE A 23 -7.58 7.55 5.92
C ILE A 23 -7.43 6.03 6.10
N GLU A 24 -6.70 5.57 7.11
CA GLU A 24 -6.48 4.15 7.39
C GLU A 24 -7.80 3.39 7.57
N ASN A 25 -8.68 3.87 8.46
CA ASN A 25 -9.98 3.27 8.70
C ASN A 25 -10.87 3.24 7.45
N SER A 26 -10.84 4.30 6.66
CA SER A 26 -11.61 4.38 5.41
C SER A 26 -11.10 3.39 4.36
N LEU A 27 -9.79 3.16 4.30
CA LEU A 27 -9.21 2.15 3.41
C LEU A 27 -9.56 0.72 3.86
N ASN A 28 -9.57 0.46 5.17
CA ASN A 28 -10.04 -0.82 5.72
C ASN A 28 -11.52 -1.08 5.34
N GLN A 29 -12.33 -0.03 5.20
CA GLN A 29 -13.70 -0.09 4.71
C GLN A 29 -13.82 -0.10 3.17
N ARG A 30 -12.71 -0.23 2.44
CA ARG A 30 -12.65 -0.20 0.97
C ARG A 30 -13.22 1.06 0.32
N ARG A 31 -13.18 2.21 1.01
CA ARG A 31 -13.59 3.49 0.44
C ARG A 31 -12.59 3.95 -0.63
N SER A 32 -13.10 4.61 -1.68
CA SER A 32 -12.26 5.14 -2.75
C SER A 32 -11.47 6.38 -2.28
N PHE A 33 -10.29 6.63 -2.86
CA PHE A 33 -9.53 7.85 -2.57
C PHE A 33 -10.33 9.13 -2.86
N LYS A 34 -11.21 9.10 -3.86
CA LYS A 34 -12.07 10.23 -4.20
C LYS A 34 -13.04 10.56 -3.06
N ASP A 35 -13.62 9.54 -2.42
CA ASP A 35 -14.59 9.75 -1.35
C ASP A 35 -13.92 10.15 -0.04
N ILE A 36 -12.74 9.59 0.26
CA ILE A 36 -11.90 10.00 1.39
C ILE A 36 -11.48 11.47 1.24
N ALA A 37 -11.04 11.85 0.03
CA ALA A 37 -10.60 13.20 -0.29
C ALA A 37 -11.72 14.24 -0.16
N LYS A 38 -12.95 13.90 -0.55
CA LYS A 38 -14.14 14.75 -0.32
C LYS A 38 -14.35 15.01 1.17
N TYR A 39 -14.26 13.98 2.01
CA TYR A 39 -14.49 14.14 3.44
C TYR A 39 -13.43 15.03 4.10
N LEU A 40 -12.17 14.88 3.72
CA LEU A 40 -11.05 15.66 4.27
C LEU A 40 -10.83 17.02 3.57
N CYS A 41 -11.65 17.36 2.58
CA CYS A 41 -11.45 18.52 1.70
C CYS A 41 -10.03 18.61 1.12
N LYS A 42 -9.50 17.46 0.66
CA LYS A 42 -8.18 17.34 0.02
C LYS A 42 -8.31 16.96 -1.44
N ASP A 43 -7.23 17.11 -2.18
CA ASP A 43 -7.12 16.50 -3.50
C ASP A 43 -6.91 14.98 -3.37
N PRO A 44 -7.54 14.13 -4.20
CA PRO A 44 -7.33 12.68 -4.18
C PRO A 44 -5.86 12.27 -4.32
N THR A 45 -5.04 13.07 -5.00
CA THR A 45 -3.59 12.81 -5.10
C THR A 45 -2.87 13.04 -3.78
N THR A 46 -3.37 13.91 -2.89
CA THR A 46 -2.83 14.06 -1.54
C THR A 46 -3.02 12.78 -0.73
N ILE A 47 -4.21 12.17 -0.81
CA ILE A 47 -4.47 10.88 -0.16
C ILE A 47 -3.55 9.79 -0.72
N SER A 48 -3.45 9.71 -2.06
CA SER A 48 -2.55 8.76 -2.73
C SER A 48 -1.08 8.91 -2.31
N LYS A 49 -0.58 10.15 -2.21
CA LYS A 49 0.79 10.45 -1.75
C LYS A 49 1.01 10.03 -0.30
N GLU A 50 0.07 10.32 0.60
CA GLU A 50 0.17 9.92 2.01
C GLU A 50 0.23 8.38 2.14
N VAL A 51 -0.68 7.67 1.48
CA VAL A 51 -0.70 6.20 1.47
C VAL A 51 0.60 5.64 0.91
N LYS A 52 1.11 6.18 -0.22
CA LYS A 52 2.37 5.73 -0.82
C LYS A 52 3.58 5.96 0.09
N LEU A 53 3.59 7.07 0.84
CA LEU A 53 4.68 7.43 1.75
C LEU A 53 4.66 6.57 3.02
N ARG A 54 3.47 6.24 3.53
CA ARG A 54 3.27 5.57 4.83
C ARG A 54 2.96 4.08 4.74
N ARG A 55 2.67 3.53 3.56
CA ARG A 55 2.56 2.08 3.39
C ARG A 55 3.83 1.44 3.97
N ALA A 56 3.65 0.47 4.86
CA ALA A 56 4.76 -0.33 5.37
C ALA A 56 5.60 -0.76 4.16
N SER A 57 6.84 -0.29 4.12
CA SER A 57 7.60 -0.28 2.87
C SER A 57 7.67 -1.69 2.29
N ASP A 58 7.39 -1.77 0.99
CA ASP A 58 7.85 -2.82 0.08
C ASP A 58 9.40 -2.97 0.06
N TRP A 59 10.11 -2.64 1.15
CA TRP A 59 11.52 -2.98 1.33
C TRP A 59 11.75 -4.48 1.10
N TYR A 60 10.73 -5.30 1.38
CA TYR A 60 10.72 -6.74 1.10
C TYR A 60 10.37 -7.10 -0.36
N HIS A 61 9.78 -6.18 -1.13
CA HIS A 61 9.35 -6.37 -2.53
C HIS A 61 10.17 -5.58 -3.56
N LYS A 62 11.38 -5.11 -3.23
CA LYS A 62 12.36 -4.69 -4.27
C LYS A 62 12.97 -5.92 -4.98
N GLY A 63 12.10 -6.72 -5.61
CA GLY A 63 12.42 -7.61 -6.71
C GLY A 63 11.63 -7.14 -7.92
N SER A 64 12.25 -7.18 -9.10
CA SER A 64 11.53 -7.03 -10.37
C SER A 64 10.35 -8.00 -10.42
N PHE A 65 9.28 -7.65 -11.14
CA PHE A 65 8.08 -8.49 -11.35
C PHE A 65 8.43 -9.92 -11.80
N TYR A 66 9.62 -10.11 -12.39
CA TYR A 66 10.14 -11.38 -12.88
C TYR A 66 11.25 -12.00 -12.02
N ASN A 67 11.68 -11.40 -10.92
CA ASN A 67 12.80 -11.93 -10.15
C ASN A 67 12.73 -11.53 -8.67
N ALA A 68 11.89 -12.25 -7.92
CA ALA A 68 11.96 -12.22 -6.46
C ALA A 68 13.07 -13.19 -6.03
N LYS A 69 14.15 -12.67 -5.44
CA LYS A 69 15.24 -13.44 -4.84
C LYS A 69 14.66 -14.62 -4.03
N ASN A 70 15.19 -15.82 -4.26
CA ASN A 70 14.87 -17.00 -3.47
C ASN A 70 15.13 -16.70 -1.98
N PHE A 71 14.07 -16.62 -1.17
CA PHE A 71 14.13 -16.46 0.30
C PHE A 71 14.70 -17.69 1.03
N CYS A 72 15.16 -18.70 0.28
CA CYS A 72 15.78 -19.88 0.84
C CYS A 72 17.13 -19.54 1.46
N VAL A 73 17.31 -19.82 2.75
CA VAL A 73 18.59 -19.67 3.47
C VAL A 73 19.74 -20.40 2.76
N ARG A 74 19.45 -21.49 2.03
CA ARG A 74 20.43 -22.29 1.26
C ARG A 74 20.41 -22.01 -0.25
N ARG A 75 20.06 -20.78 -0.67
CA ARG A 75 19.84 -20.43 -2.10
C ARG A 75 20.95 -20.83 -3.07
N TYR A 76 22.21 -20.93 -2.62
CA TYR A 76 23.35 -21.27 -3.47
C TYR A 76 23.43 -22.76 -3.81
N ASN A 77 22.85 -23.63 -2.97
CA ASN A 77 22.92 -25.08 -3.12
C ASN A 77 21.53 -25.71 -3.36
N CYS A 78 20.45 -24.95 -3.17
CA CYS A 78 19.08 -25.42 -3.36
C CYS A 78 18.74 -25.52 -4.85
N ARG A 79 18.41 -26.74 -5.32
CA ARG A 79 18.00 -27.01 -6.71
C ARG A 79 16.47 -27.06 -6.90
N LYS A 80 15.67 -26.76 -5.86
CA LYS A 80 14.21 -26.78 -5.95
C LYS A 80 13.70 -25.55 -6.72
N VAL A 81 12.93 -25.78 -7.77
CA VAL A 81 12.30 -24.76 -8.62
C VAL A 81 10.77 -24.92 -8.59
N ASN A 82 10.02 -23.91 -9.02
CA ASN A 82 8.56 -23.95 -9.14
C ASN A 82 7.81 -24.36 -7.87
N VAL A 83 8.33 -23.99 -6.69
CA VAL A 83 7.58 -24.15 -5.44
C VAL A 83 6.48 -23.09 -5.43
N CYS A 84 5.25 -23.50 -5.73
CA CYS A 84 4.06 -22.69 -5.45
C CYS A 84 4.09 -22.31 -3.97
N ASN A 85 3.89 -21.02 -3.63
CA ASN A 85 4.15 -20.41 -2.31
C ASN A 85 5.65 -20.27 -1.95
N LYS A 86 6.31 -19.23 -2.49
CA LYS A 86 7.56 -18.68 -1.94
C LYS A 86 7.44 -18.53 -0.42
N ILE A 87 8.49 -18.92 0.32
CA ILE A 87 8.55 -18.97 1.78
C ILE A 87 7.84 -17.77 2.42
N LEU A 88 6.66 -18.05 2.97
CA LEU A 88 6.07 -17.26 4.04
C LEU A 88 6.96 -17.42 5.26
N VAL A 89 7.28 -16.31 5.92
CA VAL A 89 7.94 -16.32 7.23
C VAL A 89 7.14 -17.27 8.13
N CYS A 90 7.82 -18.25 8.73
CA CYS A 90 7.23 -19.29 9.56
C CYS A 90 6.21 -18.68 10.57
N GLY A 91 4.95 -19.13 10.55
CA GLY A 91 3.96 -18.78 11.59
C GLY A 91 2.58 -18.28 11.14
N ILE A 92 2.31 -18.09 9.84
CA ILE A 92 0.98 -17.64 9.38
C ILE A 92 0.12 -18.84 8.97
N LYS A 93 -1.00 -19.08 9.67
CA LYS A 93 -2.01 -20.06 9.25
C LYS A 93 -2.76 -19.53 8.03
N CYS A 94 -2.78 -20.32 6.95
CA CYS A 94 -3.63 -20.04 5.80
C CYS A 94 -5.10 -20.18 6.22
N THR A 95 -5.93 -19.19 5.92
CA THR A 95 -7.39 -19.32 6.01
C THR A 95 -7.91 -20.05 4.76
N SER A 96 -8.87 -20.95 4.98
CA SER A 96 -9.51 -21.80 3.97
C SER A 96 -10.14 -21.04 2.81
#